data_AF-A0ABD0MFT6-F1
#
_entry.id   AF-A0ABD0MFT6-F1
#
_cell.length_a   1.000
_cell.length_b   1.000
_cell.length_c   1.000
_cell.angle_alpha   90.00
_cell.angle_beta   90.00
_cell.angle_gamma   90.00
#
_symmetry.space_group_name_H-M   'P 1'
#
loop_
_entity.id
_entity.type
_entity.pdbx_description
1 polymer ?
#
loop_
_entity_poly.entity_id
_entity_poly.type
_entity_poly.pdbx_seq_one_letter_code
_entity_poly.pdbx_strand_id
1 'polypeptide(L)'
;MEDLSFSDAGKYFLIIYYCNDQAELKRKIRTYQLHIHDEIALKKGKPLQLDILLPNVNKVQHQSRSSTEWKVVWSRSHRVQSERITDHDGNLTILQFMDSDAGSYRVLDSEGEILITVTVT
;
A
#
# COMPACT_ATOMS: atom_id res chain seq x y z
N MET A 1 21.61 1.82 -8.50
CA MET A 1 20.19 2.19 -8.36
C MET A 1 19.63 1.13 -7.45
N GLU A 2 19.17 1.49 -6.26
CA GLU A 2 18.56 0.53 -5.35
C GLU A 2 17.14 0.22 -5.82
N ASP A 3 16.69 -0.99 -5.54
CA ASP A 3 15.33 -1.44 -5.85
C ASP A 3 14.32 -0.71 -4.96
N LEU A 4 13.14 -0.41 -5.53
CA LEU A 4 12.06 0.23 -4.78
C LEU A 4 11.50 -0.73 -3.71
N SER A 5 11.22 -0.19 -2.55
CA SER A 5 10.60 -0.87 -1.41
C SER A 5 9.19 -0.34 -1.17
N PHE A 6 8.33 -1.09 -0.47
CA PHE A 6 6.99 -0.60 -0.11
C PHE A 6 7.00 0.72 0.65
N SER A 7 8.02 0.99 1.47
CA SER A 7 8.16 2.25 2.19
C SER A 7 8.36 3.48 1.29
N ASP A 8 8.73 3.29 0.02
CA ASP A 8 8.83 4.36 -0.96
C ASP A 8 7.46 4.78 -1.51
N ALA A 9 6.38 4.04 -1.25
CA ALA A 9 5.05 4.43 -1.71
C ALA A 9 4.56 5.72 -1.03
N GLY A 10 4.06 6.68 -1.82
CA GLY A 10 3.53 7.92 -1.27
C GLY A 10 3.55 9.12 -2.20
N LYS A 11 3.26 10.28 -1.60
CA LYS A 11 3.17 11.57 -2.28
C LYS A 11 4.51 12.30 -2.18
N TYR A 12 5.10 12.62 -3.33
CA TYR A 12 6.37 13.33 -3.46
C TYR A 12 6.15 14.74 -4.00
N PHE A 13 6.91 15.70 -3.47
CA PHE A 13 6.88 17.09 -3.90
C PHE A 13 8.22 17.47 -4.52
N LEU A 14 8.21 17.79 -5.82
CA LEU A 14 9.34 18.38 -6.52
C LEU A 14 9.19 19.91 -6.48
N ILE A 15 10.13 20.56 -5.78
CA ILE A 15 10.20 22.02 -5.68
C ILE A 15 11.32 22.51 -6.60
N ILE A 16 10.95 23.27 -7.63
CA ILE A 16 11.88 23.83 -8.60
C ILE A 16 11.98 25.33 -8.34
N TYR A 17 13.21 25.80 -8.11
CA TYR A 17 13.54 27.22 -8.01
C TYR A 17 14.10 27.69 -9.35
N TYR A 18 13.62 28.83 -9.84
CA TYR A 18 14.09 29.41 -11.10
C TYR A 18 13.96 30.94 -11.06
N CYS A 19 14.85 31.64 -11.77
CA CYS A 19 14.69 33.07 -12.03
C CYS A 19 13.84 33.25 -13.29
N ASN A 20 12.86 34.13 -13.24
CA ASN A 20 12.12 34.54 -14.44
C ASN A 20 12.92 35.58 -15.25
N ASP A 21 12.35 36.03 -16.37
CA ASP A 21 12.96 37.03 -17.26
C ASP A 21 13.19 38.40 -16.58
N GLN A 22 12.63 38.61 -15.39
CA GLN A 22 12.77 39.81 -14.56
C GLN A 22 13.79 39.61 -13.43
N ALA A 23 14.56 38.52 -13.44
CA ALA A 23 15.50 38.12 -12.40
C ALA A 23 14.88 37.89 -11.00
N GLU A 24 13.57 37.68 -10.92
CA GLU A 24 12.88 37.32 -9.68
C GLU A 24 12.95 35.82 -9.42
N LEU A 25 13.33 35.43 -8.21
CA LEU A 25 13.29 34.04 -7.78
C LEU A 25 11.83 33.58 -7.63
N LYS A 26 11.41 32.63 -8.46
CA LYS A 26 10.13 31.95 -8.38
C LYS A 26 10.33 30.50 -7.95
N ARG A 27 9.26 29.92 -7.39
CA ARG A 27 9.18 28.48 -7.11
C ARG A 27 8.02 27.86 -7.87
N LYS A 28 8.22 26.64 -8.34
CA LYS A 28 7.19 25.79 -8.96
C LYS A 28 7.16 24.47 -8.22
N ILE A 29 5.98 24.10 -7.73
CA ILE A 29 5.77 22.83 -7.02
C ILE A 29 5.08 21.86 -7.99
N ARG A 30 5.57 20.63 -8.02
CA ARG A 30 4.98 19.49 -8.70
C ARG A 30 4.75 18.39 -7.69
N THR A 31 3.60 17.75 -7.76
CA THR A 31 3.22 16.66 -6.87
C THR A 31 3.16 15.38 -7.69
N TYR A 32 3.74 14.31 -7.18
CA TYR A 32 3.74 12.98 -7.79
C TYR A 32 3.26 11.96 -6.77
N GLN A 33 2.48 10.98 -7.23
CA GLN A 33 2.08 9.84 -6.42
C GLN A 33 2.88 8.62 -6.90
N LEU A 34 3.70 8.06 -6.02
CA LEU A 34 4.39 6.79 -6.27
C LEU A 34 3.53 5.65 -5.75
N HIS A 35 2.98 4.88 -6.68
CA HIS A 35 2.20 3.67 -6.42
C HIS A 35 3.02 2.43 -6.78
N ILE A 36 3.21 1.55 -5.80
CA ILE A 36 4.00 0.33 -5.95
C ILE A 36 3.08 -0.87 -6.22
N HIS A 37 3.49 -1.72 -7.16
CA HIS A 37 2.82 -2.97 -7.48
C HIS A 37 3.77 -4.13 -7.25
N ASP A 38 3.28 -5.20 -6.62
CA ASP A 38 4.05 -6.42 -6.40
C ASP A 38 3.18 -7.68 -6.56
N GLU A 39 3.82 -8.79 -6.87
CA GLU A 39 3.19 -10.09 -7.10
C GLU A 39 3.87 -11.17 -6.25
N ILE A 40 3.07 -11.88 -5.44
CA ILE A 40 3.55 -12.92 -4.53
C ILE A 40 2.89 -14.24 -4.91
N ALA A 41 3.69 -15.29 -5.09
CA ALA A 41 3.20 -16.67 -5.22
C ALA A 41 3.40 -17.42 -3.90
N LEU A 42 2.31 -17.88 -3.29
CA LEU A 42 2.37 -18.51 -1.98
C LEU A 42 1.62 -19.84 -1.94
N LYS A 43 2.26 -20.86 -1.36
CA LYS A 43 1.60 -22.15 -1.15
C LYS A 43 0.61 -22.07 0.00
N LYS A 44 -0.54 -22.73 -0.16
CA LYS A 44 -1.55 -22.86 0.90
C LYS A 44 -0.95 -23.39 2.20
N GLY A 45 -1.49 -22.92 3.31
CA GLY A 45 -1.05 -23.30 4.65
C GLY A 45 0.20 -22.59 5.15
N LYS A 46 0.87 -21.80 4.31
CA LYS A 46 1.99 -20.93 4.73
C LYS A 46 1.47 -19.59 5.24
N PRO A 47 2.18 -18.93 6.17
CA PRO A 47 1.85 -17.56 6.53
C PRO A 47 2.16 -16.62 5.36
N LEU A 48 1.23 -15.70 5.08
CA LEU A 48 1.47 -14.55 4.21
C LEU A 48 1.81 -13.36 5.09
N GLN A 49 2.97 -12.76 4.88
CA GLN A 49 3.39 -11.55 5.59
C GLN A 49 3.55 -10.41 4.59
N LEU A 50 2.84 -9.30 4.85
CA LEU A 50 2.88 -8.10 4.03
C LEU A 50 3.39 -6.94 4.89
N ASP A 51 4.57 -6.43 4.59
CA ASP A 51 5.16 -5.27 5.26
C ASP A 51 4.61 -3.96 4.68
N ILE A 52 3.32 -3.73 4.92
CA ILE A 52 2.52 -2.71 4.23
C ILE A 52 1.80 -1.75 5.16
N LEU A 53 1.93 -1.87 6.48
CA LEU A 53 1.24 -1.00 7.45
C LEU A 53 2.12 0.21 7.81
N LEU A 54 2.47 0.99 6.79
CA LEU A 54 3.31 2.17 6.91
C LEU A 54 2.62 3.30 7.70
N PRO A 55 3.35 4.31 8.21
CA PRO A 55 2.79 5.39 9.02
C PRO A 55 1.66 6.20 8.34
N ASN A 56 1.65 6.30 7.01
CA ASN A 56 0.64 6.99 6.21
C ASN A 56 -0.55 6.09 5.80
N VAL A 57 -0.53 4.80 6.13
CA VAL A 57 -1.57 3.84 5.74
C VAL A 57 -2.76 3.93 6.68
N ASN A 58 -3.95 4.00 6.07
CA ASN A 58 -5.22 4.13 6.78
C ASN A 58 -6.08 2.87 6.69
N LYS A 59 -6.07 2.17 5.56
CA LYS A 59 -6.84 0.94 5.37
C LYS A 59 -6.20 -0.01 4.37
N VAL A 60 -6.42 -1.30 4.57
CA VAL A 60 -6.09 -2.36 3.61
C VAL A 60 -7.39 -3.02 3.16
N GLN A 61 -7.56 -3.11 1.85
CA GLN A 61 -8.70 -3.78 1.22
C GLN A 61 -8.23 -5.01 0.47
N HIS A 62 -9.06 -6.04 0.50
CA HIS A 62 -8.85 -7.29 -0.22
C HIS A 62 -10.00 -7.54 -1.20
N GLN A 63 -9.64 -7.98 -2.39
CA GLN A 63 -10.55 -8.51 -3.38
C GLN A 63 -10.08 -9.91 -3.74
N SER A 64 -10.89 -10.92 -3.40
CA SER A 64 -10.58 -12.30 -3.78
C SER A 64 -10.74 -12.50 -5.29
N ARG A 65 -10.05 -13.51 -5.85
CA ARG A 65 -10.15 -13.84 -7.30
C ARG A 65 -11.57 -14.13 -7.79
N SER A 66 -12.45 -14.57 -6.88
CA SER A 66 -13.82 -14.96 -7.19
C SER A 66 -14.84 -13.84 -6.96
N SER A 67 -14.41 -12.64 -6.60
CA SER A 67 -15.29 -11.52 -6.22
C SER A 67 -14.86 -10.23 -6.91
N THR A 68 -15.84 -9.38 -7.23
CA THR A 68 -15.59 -7.99 -7.67
C THR A 68 -15.64 -7.00 -6.51
N GLU A 69 -16.06 -7.43 -5.32
CA GLU A 69 -16.18 -6.60 -4.12
C GLU A 69 -14.85 -6.44 -3.38
N TRP A 70 -14.55 -5.21 -2.93
CA TRP A 70 -13.43 -4.90 -2.06
C TRP A 70 -13.86 -4.90 -0.58
N LYS A 71 -13.26 -5.77 0.23
CA LYS A 71 -13.53 -5.89 1.66
C LYS A 71 -12.39 -5.29 2.47
N VAL A 72 -12.71 -4.52 3.51
CA VAL A 72 -11.68 -3.98 4.41
C VAL A 72 -11.20 -5.10 5.33
N VAL A 73 -9.93 -5.46 5.24
CA VAL A 73 -9.31 -6.50 6.09
C VAL A 73 -8.55 -5.91 7.27
N TRP A 74 -8.16 -4.64 7.15
CA TRP A 74 -7.52 -3.87 8.20
C TRP A 74 -7.84 -2.39 8.03
N SER A 75 -7.99 -1.67 9.15
CA SER A 75 -7.98 -0.21 9.14
C SER A 75 -7.30 0.33 10.39
N ARG A 76 -6.75 1.54 10.30
CA ARG A 76 -6.10 2.20 11.44
C ARG A 76 -7.06 2.45 12.60
N SER A 77 -8.34 2.69 12.30
CA SER A 77 -9.38 2.97 13.31
C SER A 77 -10.03 1.73 13.90
N HIS A 78 -10.18 0.65 13.12
CA HIS A 78 -10.92 -0.55 13.52
C HIS A 78 -10.10 -1.84 13.38
N ARG A 79 -8.77 -1.73 13.50
CA ARG A 79 -7.73 -2.79 13.42
C ARG A 79 -8.13 -3.99 12.54
N VAL A 80 -7.73 -5.21 12.92
CA VAL A 80 -8.00 -6.44 12.19
C VAL A 80 -9.38 -6.99 12.52
N GLN A 81 -10.08 -7.49 11.51
CA GLN A 81 -11.45 -8.02 11.64
C GLN A 81 -11.54 -9.57 11.71
N SER A 82 -10.42 -10.30 11.76
CA SER A 82 -10.39 -11.76 11.74
C SER A 82 -9.32 -12.34 12.68
N GLU A 83 -9.65 -13.42 13.40
CA GLU A 83 -8.72 -14.16 14.27
C GLU A 83 -7.51 -14.76 13.51
N ARG A 84 -7.63 -14.94 12.19
CA ARG A 84 -6.57 -15.48 11.32
C ARG A 84 -5.58 -14.43 10.82
N ILE A 85 -5.86 -13.15 11.08
CA ILE A 85 -5.07 -12.02 10.61
C ILE A 85 -4.50 -11.30 11.84
N THR A 86 -3.28 -10.79 11.75
CA THR A 86 -2.64 -10.03 12.83
C THR A 86 -1.91 -8.82 12.26
N ASP A 87 -2.00 -7.68 12.96
CA ASP A 87 -1.24 -6.47 12.67
C ASP A 87 -0.16 -6.23 13.73
N HIS A 88 1.09 -6.57 13.42
CA HIS A 88 2.21 -6.43 14.34
C HIS A 88 3.44 -5.87 13.62
N ASP A 89 4.16 -4.95 14.27
CA ASP A 89 5.41 -4.37 13.76
C ASP A 89 5.36 -3.92 12.29
N GLY A 90 4.31 -3.19 11.91
CA GLY A 90 4.15 -2.69 10.53
C GLY A 90 3.70 -3.74 9.51
N ASN A 91 3.49 -4.98 9.93
CA ASN A 91 3.13 -6.09 9.07
C ASN A 91 1.66 -6.49 9.22
N LEU A 92 1.00 -6.75 8.10
CA LEU A 92 -0.26 -7.49 8.05
C LEU A 92 0.06 -8.96 7.75
N THR A 93 -0.22 -9.84 8.70
CA THR A 93 0.06 -11.27 8.55
C THR A 93 -1.23 -12.08 8.48
N ILE A 94 -1.36 -12.95 7.49
CA ILE A 94 -2.38 -14.00 7.44
C ILE A 94 -1.69 -15.30 7.87
N LEU A 95 -2.09 -15.85 9.02
CA LEU A 95 -1.36 -16.95 9.67
C LEU A 95 -1.35 -18.24 8.83
N GLN A 96 -2.41 -18.48 8.06
CA GLN A 96 -2.54 -19.69 7.23
C GLN A 96 -3.23 -19.37 5.91
N PHE A 97 -2.46 -19.08 4.86
CA PHE A 97 -2.99 -18.71 3.54
C PHE A 97 -3.90 -19.79 2.94
N MET A 98 -5.09 -19.38 2.48
CA MET A 98 -6.07 -20.22 1.78
C MET A 98 -6.45 -19.64 0.41
N ASP A 99 -7.14 -20.42 -0.42
CA ASP A 99 -7.61 -19.95 -1.75
C ASP A 99 -8.45 -18.69 -1.68
N SER A 100 -9.23 -18.54 -0.59
CA SER A 100 -10.05 -17.36 -0.37
C SER A 100 -9.23 -16.09 -0.15
N ASP A 101 -7.99 -16.24 0.32
CA ASP A 101 -7.08 -15.13 0.60
C ASP A 101 -6.33 -14.72 -0.69
N ALA A 102 -6.25 -15.59 -1.70
CA ALA A 102 -5.67 -15.24 -3.00
C ALA A 102 -6.48 -14.13 -3.70
N GLY A 103 -5.77 -13.22 -4.37
CA GLY A 103 -6.38 -12.03 -4.98
C GLY A 103 -5.55 -10.78 -4.77
N SER A 104 -6.19 -9.62 -4.83
CA SER A 104 -5.51 -8.34 -4.79
C SER A 104 -5.73 -7.64 -3.45
N TYR A 105 -4.65 -7.12 -2.89
CA TYR A 105 -4.62 -6.30 -1.70
C TYR A 105 -4.28 -4.87 -2.10
N ARG A 106 -5.12 -3.91 -1.72
CA ARG A 106 -4.87 -2.48 -1.91
C ARG A 106 -4.63 -1.83 -0.57
N VAL A 107 -3.56 -1.05 -0.51
CA VAL A 107 -3.15 -0.27 0.65
C VAL A 107 -3.47 1.17 0.36
N LEU A 108 -4.31 1.79 1.19
CA LEU A 108 -4.80 3.14 0.95
C LEU A 108 -4.44 4.08 2.11
N ASP A 109 -4.16 5.33 1.76
CA ASP A 109 -3.94 6.39 2.72
C ASP A 109 -5.28 6.96 3.27
N SER A 110 -5.18 8.03 4.06
CA SER A 110 -6.34 8.71 4.65
C SER A 110 -7.21 9.45 3.64
N GLU A 111 -6.64 9.86 2.50
CA GLU A 111 -7.37 10.51 1.39
C GLU A 111 -8.07 9.47 0.50
N GLY A 112 -7.71 8.19 0.63
CA GLY A 112 -8.23 7.10 -0.19
C GLY A 112 -7.41 6.84 -1.45
N GLU A 113 -6.21 7.43 -1.55
CA GLU A 113 -5.27 7.16 -2.63
C GLU A 113 -4.60 5.80 -2.42
N ILE A 114 -4.35 5.10 -3.53
CA ILE A 114 -3.69 3.79 -3.50
C ILE A 114 -2.18 4.00 -3.40
N LEU A 115 -1.59 3.46 -2.35
CA LEU A 115 -0.14 3.47 -2.11
C LEU A 115 0.51 2.21 -2.70
N ILE A 116 -0.08 1.05 -2.43
CA ILE A 116 0.47 -0.25 -2.79
C ILE A 116 -0.66 -1.16 -3.29
N THR A 117 -0.38 -1.92 -4.35
CA THR A 117 -1.17 -3.07 -4.77
C THR A 117 -0.31 -4.32 -4.70
N VAL A 118 -0.74 -5.34 -3.95
CA VAL A 118 -0.09 -6.65 -3.95
C VAL A 118 -1.07 -7.68 -4.50
N THR A 119 -0.67 -8.43 -5.53
CA THR A 119 -1.45 -9.58 -6.03
C THR A 119 -0.84 -10.87 -5.51
N VAL A 120 -1.63 -11.66 -4.79
CA VAL A 120 -1.20 -12.93 -4.19
C VAL A 120 -1.83 -14.09 -4.94
N THR A 121 -1.02 -15.09 -5.29
CA THR A 121 -1.37 -16.18 -6.20
C THR A 121 -1.24 -17.58 -5.64
#